data_AF-A0A7I9VR82-F1
#
_entry.id   AF-A0A7I9VR82-F1
#
_cell.length_a   1.000
_cell.length_b   1.000
_cell.length_c   1.000
_cell.angle_alpha   90.00
_cell.angle_beta   90.00
_cell.angle_gamma   90.00
#
_symmetry.space_group_name_H-M   'P 1'
#
loop_
_entity.id
_entity.type
_entity.pdbx_description
1 polymer ?
#
loop_
_entity_poly.entity_id
_entity_poly.type
_entity_poly.pdbx_seq_one_letter_code
_entity_poly.pdbx_strand_id
1 'polypeptide(L)'
;MRHPPQEDAPGRTLEQLAHLSRAEDFFRFFGLDYDPRVLAVHRLQVLKRFGLDVAALEEQRPLPSEEERLRLYGQALRRAHDLFAGPPAPAQRVFRLLQGGLVQLGPPRPAR
;
A
#
# COMPACT_ATOMS: atom_id res chain seq x y z
N MET A 1 -6.36 31.23 -12.60
CA MET A 1 -6.73 30.60 -11.32
C MET A 1 -8.07 29.90 -11.47
N ARG A 2 -8.12 28.61 -11.83
CA ARG A 2 -9.26 27.70 -11.61
C ARG A 2 -8.74 26.26 -11.67
N HIS A 3 -8.37 25.70 -10.53
CA HIS A 3 -8.53 24.27 -10.31
C HIS A 3 -9.81 24.09 -9.48
N PRO A 4 -10.71 23.18 -9.84
CA PRO A 4 -11.95 22.94 -9.11
C PRO A 4 -11.66 22.33 -7.73
N PRO A 5 -12.60 22.45 -6.78
CA PRO A 5 -12.53 21.76 -5.49
C PRO A 5 -12.70 20.27 -5.75
N GLN A 6 -11.65 19.49 -5.56
CA GLN A 6 -11.74 18.03 -5.51
C GLN A 6 -12.21 17.64 -4.10
N GLU A 7 -13.49 17.87 -3.83
CA GLU A 7 -14.23 17.21 -2.76
C GLU A 7 -15.07 16.10 -3.41
N ASP A 8 -14.46 14.94 -3.62
CA ASP A 8 -15.16 13.66 -3.66
C ASP A 8 -14.48 12.76 -2.62
N ALA A 9 -15.27 12.05 -1.83
CA ALA A 9 -14.86 11.29 -0.64
C ALA A 9 -13.85 10.16 -0.99
N PRO A 10 -13.23 9.45 -0.01
CA PRO A 10 -11.84 8.98 -0.04
C PRO A 10 -11.56 7.84 -1.03
N GLY A 11 -11.51 8.16 -2.32
CA GLY A 11 -10.89 7.33 -3.34
C GLY A 11 -9.40 7.63 -3.37
N ARG A 12 -8.56 6.65 -3.03
CA ARG A 12 -7.10 6.75 -3.22
C ARG A 12 -6.83 6.90 -4.72
N THR A 13 -6.20 8.00 -5.16
CA THR A 13 -5.81 8.20 -6.56
C THR A 13 -4.30 8.17 -6.75
N LEU A 14 -3.83 7.88 -7.97
CA LEU A 14 -2.41 7.91 -8.32
C LEU A 14 -1.81 9.32 -8.19
N GLU A 15 -2.62 10.35 -8.42
CA GLU A 15 -2.19 11.74 -8.33
C GLU A 15 -1.92 12.16 -6.88
N GLN A 16 -2.74 11.72 -5.93
CA GLN A 16 -2.49 11.89 -4.49
C GLN A 16 -1.22 11.17 -4.07
N LEU A 17 -1.01 9.94 -4.56
CA LEU A 17 0.19 9.15 -4.31
C LEU A 17 1.46 9.85 -4.82
N ALA A 18 1.41 10.44 -6.03
CA ALA A 18 2.53 11.18 -6.62
C ALA A 18 2.87 12.47 -5.85
N HIS A 19 1.91 13.05 -5.13
CA HIS A 19 2.15 14.20 -4.27
C HIS A 19 2.87 13.84 -2.97
N LEU A 20 2.91 12.54 -2.59
CA LEU A 20 3.61 12.08 -1.41
C LEU A 20 5.11 12.00 -1.66
N SER A 21 5.91 12.46 -0.71
CA SER A 21 7.38 12.41 -0.78
C SER A 21 8.04 11.66 0.38
N ARG A 22 7.27 11.30 1.42
CA ARG A 22 7.80 10.58 2.59
C ARG A 22 7.32 9.14 2.58
N ALA A 23 8.23 8.21 2.90
CA ALA A 23 7.94 6.78 2.99
C ALA A 23 6.68 6.50 3.83
N GLU A 24 6.62 7.07 5.05
CA GLU A 24 5.52 6.90 6.00
C GLU A 24 4.16 7.33 5.44
N ASP A 25 4.12 8.41 4.66
CA ASP A 25 2.88 8.89 4.05
C ASP A 25 2.36 7.89 3.02
N PHE A 26 3.24 7.19 2.28
CA PHE A 26 2.81 6.11 1.38
C PHE A 26 2.16 4.95 2.15
N PHE A 27 2.75 4.52 3.29
CA PHE A 27 2.15 3.45 4.08
C PHE A 27 0.80 3.87 4.69
N ARG A 28 0.71 5.09 5.23
CA ARG A 28 -0.56 5.65 5.72
C ARG A 28 -1.59 5.78 4.61
N PHE A 29 -1.16 6.21 3.42
CA PHE A 29 -2.02 6.29 2.24
C PHE A 29 -2.61 4.92 1.91
N PHE A 30 -1.80 3.86 1.80
CA PHE A 30 -2.31 2.50 1.52
C PHE A 30 -2.95 1.81 2.74
N GLY A 31 -2.78 2.34 3.95
CA GLY A 31 -3.22 1.69 5.19
C GLY A 31 -2.40 0.43 5.50
N LEU A 32 -1.11 0.44 5.17
CA LEU A 32 -0.17 -0.65 5.42
C LEU A 32 0.54 -0.43 6.76
N ASP A 33 0.71 -1.51 7.51
CA ASP A 33 1.54 -1.51 8.71
C ASP A 33 3.02 -1.47 8.33
N TYR A 34 3.81 -0.70 9.07
CA TYR A 34 5.23 -0.50 8.82
C TYR A 34 5.99 -0.34 10.12
N ASP A 35 7.26 -0.77 10.13
CA ASP A 35 8.12 -0.57 11.29
C ASP A 35 8.84 0.78 11.17
N PRO A 36 8.61 1.73 12.09
CA PRO A 36 9.22 3.05 12.02
C PRO A 36 10.75 3.00 12.18
N ARG A 37 11.32 1.96 12.80
CA ARG A 37 12.79 1.81 12.91
C ARG A 37 13.39 1.42 11.57
N VAL A 38 12.73 0.53 10.84
CA VAL A 38 13.12 0.15 9.48
C VAL A 38 13.04 1.37 8.55
N LEU A 39 11.96 2.16 8.62
CA LEU A 39 11.87 3.38 7.82
C LEU A 39 12.87 4.46 8.26
N ALA A 40 13.16 4.60 9.56
CA ALA A 40 14.15 5.56 10.02
C ALA A 40 15.55 5.29 9.44
N VAL A 41 15.92 4.02 9.29
CA VAL A 41 17.25 3.62 8.77
C VAL A 41 17.26 3.42 7.25
N HIS A 42 16.20 2.81 6.70
CA HIS A 42 16.13 2.35 5.31
C HIS A 42 15.12 3.12 4.44
N ARG A 43 14.55 4.25 4.89
CA ARG A 43 13.59 5.07 4.12
C ARG A 43 13.98 5.25 2.66
N LEU A 44 15.22 5.66 2.42
CA LEU A 44 15.67 6.01 1.07
C LEU A 44 15.76 4.76 0.18
N GLN A 45 16.15 3.63 0.76
CA GLN A 45 16.24 2.36 0.06
C GLN A 45 14.85 1.77 -0.22
N VAL A 46 13.92 1.87 0.74
CA VAL A 46 12.50 1.49 0.56
C VAL A 46 11.87 2.31 -0.57
N LEU A 47 12.05 3.64 -0.57
CA LEU A 47 11.54 4.52 -1.63
C LEU A 47 12.17 4.23 -2.99
N LYS A 48 13.49 4.01 -3.02
CA LYS A 48 14.20 3.64 -4.26
C LYS A 48 13.67 2.33 -4.82
N ARG A 49 13.48 1.31 -3.97
CA ARG A 49 12.95 0.02 -4.38
C ARG A 49 11.51 0.14 -4.85
N PHE A 50 10.67 0.86 -4.12
CA PHE A 50 9.29 1.15 -4.52
C PHE A 50 9.23 1.81 -5.90
N GLY A 51 10.04 2.84 -6.16
CA GLY A 51 10.10 3.50 -7.46
C GLY A 51 10.51 2.57 -8.61
N LEU A 52 11.44 1.64 -8.36
CA LEU A 52 11.84 0.62 -9.34
C LEU A 52 10.70 -0.37 -9.65
N ASP A 53 10.01 -0.85 -8.61
CA ASP A 53 8.85 -1.73 -8.79
C ASP A 53 7.70 -1.00 -9.52
N VAL A 54 7.44 0.27 -9.21
CA VAL A 54 6.46 1.11 -9.93
C VAL A 54 6.84 1.27 -11.39
N ALA A 55 8.09 1.60 -11.70
CA ALA A 55 8.57 1.72 -13.08
C ALA A 55 8.39 0.41 -13.85
N ALA A 56 8.73 -0.72 -13.23
CA ALA A 56 8.54 -2.05 -13.83
C ALA A 56 7.05 -2.37 -14.07
N LEU A 57 6.13 -1.88 -13.23
CA LEU A 57 4.69 -2.02 -13.43
C LEU A 57 4.18 -1.15 -14.59
N GLU A 58 4.71 0.06 -14.75
CA GLU A 58 4.36 0.97 -15.87
C GLU A 58 4.91 0.47 -17.22
N GLU A 59 6.00 -0.29 -17.21
CA GLU A 59 6.53 -0.98 -18.40
C GLU A 59 5.69 -2.20 -18.82
N GLN A 60 4.82 -2.72 -17.96
CA GLN A 60 3.98 -3.87 -18.32
C GLN A 60 2.97 -3.52 -19.42
N ARG A 61 2.72 -4.51 -20.29
CA ARG A 61 1.75 -4.45 -21.38
C ARG A 61 0.89 -5.72 -21.36
N PRO A 62 -0.45 -5.60 -21.31
CA PRO A 62 -1.24 -4.36 -21.27
C PRO A 62 -1.09 -3.59 -19.93
N LEU A 63 -1.27 -2.27 -19.99
CA LEU A 63 -1.25 -1.42 -18.80
C LEU A 63 -2.46 -1.75 -17.92
N PRO A 64 -2.28 -2.04 -16.63
CA PRO A 64 -3.40 -2.26 -15.72
C PRO A 64 -4.24 -0.99 -15.54
N SER A 65 -5.51 -1.17 -15.15
CA SER A 65 -6.39 -0.07 -14.75
C SER A 65 -5.86 0.63 -13.50
N GLU A 66 -6.26 1.88 -13.28
CA GLU A 66 -5.80 2.69 -12.14
C GLU A 66 -5.96 1.97 -10.79
N GLU A 67 -7.10 1.31 -10.57
CA GLU A 67 -7.38 0.58 -9.34
C GLU A 67 -6.43 -0.63 -9.13
N GLU A 68 -6.09 -1.33 -10.21
CA GLU A 68 -5.11 -2.41 -10.16
C GLU A 68 -3.68 -1.88 -9.97
N ARG A 69 -3.32 -0.74 -10.59
CA ARG A 69 -2.03 -0.08 -10.33
C ARG A 69 -1.88 0.28 -8.86
N LEU A 70 -2.90 0.88 -8.25
CA LEU A 70 -2.90 1.21 -6.83
C LEU A 70 -2.70 -0.04 -5.95
N ARG A 71 -3.38 -1.14 -6.28
CA ARG A 71 -3.19 -2.43 -5.58
C ARG A 71 -1.77 -2.97 -5.75
N LEU A 72 -1.22 -2.93 -6.95
CA LEU A 72 0.12 -3.39 -7.25
C LEU A 72 1.19 -2.51 -6.56
N TYR A 73 0.98 -1.20 -6.52
CA TYR A 73 1.87 -0.25 -5.85
C TYR A 73 1.88 -0.49 -4.33
N GLY A 74 0.72 -0.74 -3.71
CA GLY A 74 0.67 -1.12 -2.29
C GLY A 74 1.44 -2.42 -2.00
N GLN A 75 1.32 -3.43 -2.88
CA GLN A 75 2.09 -4.67 -2.76
C GLN A 75 3.59 -4.45 -2.95
N ALA A 76 3.98 -3.63 -3.92
CA ALA A 76 5.38 -3.26 -4.16
C ALA A 76 5.98 -2.55 -2.94
N LEU A 77 5.26 -1.58 -2.36
CA LEU A 77 5.71 -0.86 -1.16
C LEU A 77 5.89 -1.80 0.03
N ARG A 78 4.94 -2.72 0.26
CA ARG A 78 5.02 -3.74 1.32
C ARG A 78 6.25 -4.63 1.13
N ARG A 79 6.47 -5.15 -0.08
CA ARG A 79 7.65 -5.98 -0.39
C ARG A 79 8.95 -5.21 -0.21
N ALA A 80 8.99 -3.97 -0.68
CA ALA A 80 10.15 -3.10 -0.52
C ALA A 80 10.51 -2.94 0.96
N HIS A 81 9.52 -2.71 1.84
CA HIS A 81 9.74 -2.64 3.29
C HIS A 81 10.19 -3.97 3.89
N ASP A 82 9.51 -5.06 3.55
CA ASP A 82 9.77 -6.40 4.12
C ASP A 82 11.22 -6.86 3.88
N LEU A 83 11.79 -6.52 2.72
CA LEU A 83 13.20 -6.78 2.40
C LEU A 83 14.20 -6.15 3.40
N PHE A 84 13.84 -5.02 4.03
CA PHE A 84 14.67 -4.35 5.03
C PHE A 84 14.24 -4.65 6.46
N ALA A 85 13.02 -5.16 6.68
CA ALA A 85 12.49 -5.49 7.99
C ALA A 85 13.09 -6.78 8.60
N GLY A 86 13.92 -7.50 7.86
CA GLY A 86 14.54 -8.75 8.30
C GLY A 86 13.71 -9.98 7.91
N PRO A 87 14.01 -11.18 8.43
CA PRO A 87 13.37 -12.42 7.99
C PRO A 87 11.84 -12.30 8.14
N PRO A 88 11.07 -12.80 7.16
CA PRO A 88 9.63 -12.60 7.12
C PRO A 88 9.03 -13.17 8.40
N ALA A 89 8.47 -12.29 9.24
CA ALA A 89 7.54 -12.75 10.25
C ALA A 89 6.45 -13.54 9.50
N PRO A 90 6.18 -14.81 9.86
CA PRO A 90 5.27 -15.67 9.12
C PRO A 90 3.95 -14.94 8.92
N ALA A 91 3.59 -14.77 7.65
CA ALA A 91 2.58 -13.87 7.12
C ALA A 91 1.29 -13.81 7.97
N GLN A 92 1.28 -12.94 8.97
CA GLN A 92 0.05 -12.59 9.67
C GLN A 92 -0.70 -11.58 8.79
N ARG A 93 -1.47 -12.15 7.86
CA ARG A 93 -2.73 -11.61 7.34
C ARG A 93 -2.59 -10.26 6.62
N VAL A 94 -1.99 -10.27 5.42
CA VAL A 94 -2.31 -9.25 4.40
C VAL A 94 -3.75 -9.51 3.97
N PHE A 95 -4.68 -8.72 4.52
CA PHE A 95 -6.10 -8.92 4.29
C PHE A 95 -6.40 -8.63 2.82
N ARG A 96 -6.87 -9.67 2.14
CA ARG A 96 -7.46 -9.61 0.80
C ARG A 96 -8.46 -8.45 0.75
N LEU A 97 -8.15 -7.39 -0.01
CA LEU A 97 -9.15 -6.41 -0.41
C LEU A 97 -9.90 -6.97 -1.63
N LEU A 98 -10.79 -7.94 -1.39
CA LEU A 98 -11.79 -8.35 -2.38
C LEU A 98 -13.09 -7.64 -2.01
N GLN A 99 -13.45 -6.66 -2.83
CA GLN A 99 -14.82 -6.36 -3.29
C GLN A 99 -15.96 -6.87 -2.38
N GLY A 100 -16.65 -5.95 -1.71
CA GLY A 100 -18.07 -6.07 -1.32
C GLY A 100 -18.44 -7.09 -0.24
N GLY A 101 -18.74 -6.60 0.97
CA GLY A 101 -19.60 -7.30 1.94
C GLY A 101 -18.87 -7.79 3.18
N LEU A 102 -18.89 -6.98 4.23
CA LEU A 102 -18.49 -7.37 5.58
C LEU A 102 -19.45 -8.44 6.12
N VAL A 103 -18.96 -9.67 6.35
CA VAL A 103 -19.59 -10.57 7.32
C VAL A 103 -18.61 -10.74 8.48
N GLN A 104 -18.91 -10.03 9.56
CA GLN A 104 -18.24 -10.16 10.83
C GLN A 104 -18.71 -11.47 11.50
N LEU A 105 -17.92 -12.53 11.40
CA LEU A 105 -18.11 -13.71 12.24
C LEU A 105 -17.43 -13.43 13.58
N GLY A 106 -18.24 -13.14 14.60
CA GLY A 106 -17.79 -13.02 15.98
C GLY A 106 -17.11 -14.31 16.48
N PRO A 107 -16.34 -14.24 17.58
CA PRO A 107 -15.68 -15.42 18.13
C PRO A 107 -16.72 -16.49 18.50
N PRO A 108 -16.44 -17.80 18.28
CA PRO A 108 -17.32 -18.84 18.77
C PRO A 108 -17.38 -18.74 20.30
N ARG A 109 -18.60 -18.59 20.86
CA ARG A 109 -18.82 -18.73 22.29
C ARG A 109 -18.27 -20.09 22.73
N PRO A 110 -17.50 -20.17 23.82
CA PRO A 110 -17.18 -21.46 24.40
C PRO A 110 -18.49 -22.11 24.87
N ALA A 111 -18.81 -23.28 24.31
CA ALA A 111 -19.88 -24.11 24.83
C ALA A 111 -19.30 -24.98 25.96
N ARG A 112 -19.64 -24.56 27.18
CA ARG A 112 -19.74 -25.34 28.42
C ARG A 112 -18.45 -25.71 29.15
#